data_AF-A0A948WD71-F1
#
_entry.id   AF-A0A948WD71-F1
#
_cell.length_a   1.000
_cell.length_b   1.000
_cell.length_c   1.000
_cell.angle_alpha   90.00
_cell.angle_beta   90.00
_cell.angle_gamma   90.00
#
_symmetry.space_group_name_H-M   'P 1'
#
loop_
_entity.id
_entity.type
_entity.pdbx_description
1 polymer ?
#
loop_
_entity_poly.entity_id
_entity_poly.type
_entity_poly.pdbx_seq_one_letter_code
_entity_poly.pdbx_strand_id
1 'polypeptide(L)'
;MLEIRKEQMEVFEKDMRRRIKQRTMMDLRRERPAEFEKRGEEHFRELIEVAEGRIDQFDGDLYKDLHRYILLMLDLGLNFHTDEVWAAEVFNDDEVPGVSKLDVLEIYAAD
;
A
#
# COMPACT_ATOMS: atom_id res chain seq x y z
N MET A 1 26.83 -22.89 -11.67
CA MET A 1 25.42 -22.46 -11.53
C MET A 1 25.29 -21.91 -10.12
N LEU A 2 25.01 -20.63 -9.95
CA LEU A 2 24.81 -20.04 -8.62
C LEU A 2 23.42 -20.47 -8.14
N GLU A 3 23.34 -21.55 -7.37
CA GLU A 3 22.11 -21.92 -6.66
C GLU A 3 21.95 -20.93 -5.50
N ILE A 4 21.12 -19.90 -5.70
CA ILE A 4 20.74 -18.99 -4.64
C ILE A 4 19.97 -19.82 -3.60
N ARG A 5 20.49 -19.86 -2.37
CA ARG A 5 19.86 -20.60 -1.26
C ARG A 5 18.62 -19.84 -0.79
N LYS A 6 17.59 -20.55 -0.32
CA LYS A 6 16.35 -19.93 0.21
C LYS A 6 16.63 -18.81 1.24
N GLU A 7 17.59 -19.05 2.12
CA GLU A 7 18.06 -18.09 3.12
C GLU A 7 18.56 -16.77 2.51
N GLN A 8 19.22 -16.82 1.34
CA GLN A 8 19.69 -15.62 0.65
C GLN A 8 18.52 -14.86 0.01
N MET A 9 17.52 -15.58 -0.53
CA MET A 9 16.30 -14.97 -1.06
C MET A 9 15.51 -14.24 0.02
N GLU A 10 15.38 -14.81 1.21
CA GLU A 10 14.71 -14.17 2.35
C GLU A 10 15.40 -12.86 2.76
N VAL A 11 16.74 -12.84 2.78
CA VAL A 11 17.51 -11.61 3.06
C VAL A 11 17.27 -10.55 1.98
N PHE A 12 17.24 -10.94 0.71
CA PHE A 12 16.94 -10.02 -0.39
C PHE A 12 15.52 -9.48 -0.33
N GLU A 13 14.53 -10.33 -0.03
CA GLU A 13 13.13 -9.91 0.10
C GLU A 13 12.98 -8.89 1.24
N LYS A 14 13.58 -9.17 2.41
CA LYS A 14 13.55 -8.26 3.55
C LYS A 14 14.21 -6.91 3.23
N ASP A 15 15.36 -6.92 2.54
CA ASP A 15 16.02 -5.67 2.12
C ASP A 15 15.17 -4.90 1.10
N MET A 16 14.55 -5.60 0.16
CA MET A 16 13.67 -5.01 -0.85
C MET A 16 12.44 -4.37 -0.21
N ARG A 17 11.73 -5.07 0.68
CA ARG A 17 10.60 -4.53 1.46
C ARG A 17 11.01 -3.28 2.22
N ARG A 18 12.16 -3.30 2.91
CA ARG A 18 12.69 -2.13 3.61
C ARG A 18 12.90 -0.93 2.69
N ARG A 19 13.48 -1.14 1.50
CA ARG A 19 13.71 -0.06 0.52
C ARG A 19 12.39 0.52 -0.02
N ILE A 20 11.40 -0.34 -0.28
CA ILE A 20 10.07 0.10 -0.72
C ILE A 20 9.47 1.01 0.34
N LYS A 21 9.41 0.57 1.61
CA LYS A 21 8.89 1.38 2.73
C LYS A 21 9.61 2.73 2.86
N GLN A 22 10.94 2.75 2.76
CA GLN A 22 11.73 3.99 2.82
C GLN A 22 11.40 4.93 1.66
N ARG A 23 11.29 4.40 0.44
CA ARG A 23 10.92 5.19 -0.74
C ARG A 23 9.50 5.74 -0.59
N THR A 24 8.54 4.92 -0.18
CA THR A 24 7.16 5.33 0.08
C THR A 24 7.10 6.45 1.13
N MET A 25 7.87 6.36 2.21
CA MET A 25 7.98 7.43 3.20
C MET A 25 8.47 8.75 2.58
N MET A 26 9.49 8.69 1.72
CA MET A 26 10.01 9.88 1.03
C MET A 26 9.00 10.47 0.05
N ASP A 27 8.30 9.64 -0.70
CA ASP A 27 7.27 10.06 -1.65
C ASP A 27 6.09 10.72 -0.92
N LEU A 28 5.60 10.11 0.16
CA LEU A 28 4.52 10.68 0.99
C LEU A 28 4.90 12.03 1.61
N ARG A 29 6.14 12.17 2.11
CA ARG A 29 6.63 13.46 2.62
C ARG A 29 6.68 14.55 1.54
N ARG A 30 6.95 14.18 0.29
CA ARG A 30 7.00 15.10 -0.85
C ARG A 30 5.60 15.50 -1.33
N GLU A 31 4.68 14.54 -1.38
CA GLU A 31 3.37 14.69 -2.02
C GLU A 31 2.27 15.17 -1.08
N ARG A 32 2.39 14.87 0.21
CA ARG A 32 1.46 15.26 1.28
C ARG A 32 2.22 15.96 2.42
N PRO A 33 2.97 17.05 2.15
CA PRO A 33 3.84 17.67 3.16
C PRO A 33 3.05 18.24 4.35
N ALA A 34 1.85 18.77 4.12
CA ALA A 34 1.01 19.32 5.18
C ALA A 34 0.51 18.22 6.14
N GLU A 35 0.10 17.07 5.61
CA GLU A 35 -0.30 15.90 6.39
C GLU A 35 0.90 15.34 7.17
N PHE A 36 2.08 15.31 6.54
CA PHE A 36 3.32 14.85 7.15
C PHE A 36 3.75 15.74 8.32
N GLU A 37 3.69 17.05 8.17
CA GLU A 37 3.97 18.01 9.25
C GLU A 37 2.94 17.92 10.38
N LYS A 38 1.67 17.71 10.04
CA LYS A 38 0.58 17.63 11.01
C LYS A 38 0.61 16.35 11.85
N ARG A 39 0.88 15.20 11.22
CA ARG A 39 0.75 13.88 11.86
C ARG A 39 2.09 13.27 12.28
N GLY A 40 3.19 13.73 11.70
CA GLY A 40 4.54 13.29 12.02
C GLY A 40 4.93 11.96 11.37
N GLU A 41 6.25 11.71 11.30
CA GLU A 41 6.83 10.54 10.63
C GLU A 41 6.41 9.20 11.26
N GLU A 42 6.22 9.16 12.58
CA GLU A 42 5.80 7.94 13.28
C GLU A 42 4.42 7.46 12.82
N HIS A 43 3.46 8.37 12.65
CA HIS A 43 2.15 8.04 12.12
C HIS A 43 2.23 7.44 10.71
N PHE A 44 3.07 8.01 9.83
CA PHE A 44 3.26 7.47 8.49
C PHE A 44 3.97 6.12 8.47
N ARG A 45 4.85 5.87 9.45
CA ARG A 45 5.49 4.55 9.62
C ARG A 45 4.44 3.51 9.98
N GLU A 46 3.57 3.81 10.94
CA GLU A 46 2.44 2.93 11.29
C GLU A 46 1.50 2.71 10.11
N LEU A 47 1.18 3.77 9.36
CA LEU A 47 0.31 3.70 8.19
C LEU A 47 0.90 2.79 7.10
N ILE A 48 2.21 2.86 6.87
CA ILE A 48 2.93 1.98 5.94
C ILE A 48 2.84 0.51 6.39
N GLU A 49 3.03 0.21 7.67
CA GLU A 49 2.91 -1.17 8.18
C GLU A 49 1.48 -1.70 8.05
N VAL A 50 0.47 -0.86 8.33
CA VAL A 50 -0.95 -1.24 8.15
C VAL A 50 -1.25 -1.48 6.68
N ALA A 51 -0.78 -0.63 5.78
CA ALA A 51 -1.00 -0.77 4.34
C ALA A 51 -0.34 -2.03 3.77
N GLU A 52 0.92 -2.32 4.13
CA GLU A 52 1.59 -3.56 3.72
C GLU A 52 0.79 -4.79 4.14
N GLY A 53 0.37 -4.85 5.41
CA GLY A 53 -0.39 -5.99 5.93
C GLY A 53 -1.74 -6.21 5.24
N ARG A 54 -2.30 -5.17 4.60
CA ARG A 54 -3.56 -5.27 3.85
C ARG A 54 -3.36 -5.60 2.38
N ILE A 55 -2.31 -5.07 1.75
CA ILE A 55 -1.94 -5.41 0.37
C ILE A 55 -1.70 -6.91 0.21
N ASP A 56 -1.02 -7.50 1.19
CA ASP A 56 -0.79 -8.96 1.23
C ASP A 56 -2.12 -9.76 1.33
N GLN A 57 -3.23 -9.16 1.76
CA GLN A 57 -4.54 -9.84 1.89
C GLN A 57 -5.34 -9.89 0.59
N PHE A 58 -5.08 -9.00 -0.36
CA PHE A 58 -5.82 -8.92 -1.62
C PHE A 58 -4.97 -9.29 -2.84
N ASP A 59 -3.86 -10.01 -2.65
CA ASP A 59 -2.91 -10.38 -3.71
C ASP A 59 -2.38 -9.15 -4.50
N GLY A 60 -2.20 -8.03 -3.82
CA GLY A 60 -1.60 -6.83 -4.41
C GLY A 60 -0.07 -6.93 -4.52
N ASP A 61 0.51 -6.14 -5.42
CA ASP A 61 1.95 -6.02 -5.60
C ASP A 61 2.48 -4.91 -4.69
N LEU A 62 3.08 -5.27 -3.56
CA LEU A 62 3.62 -4.31 -2.59
C LEU A 62 4.51 -3.22 -3.22
N TYR A 63 5.26 -3.54 -4.28
CA TYR A 63 6.14 -2.56 -4.93
C TYR A 63 5.36 -1.47 -5.67
N LYS A 64 4.18 -1.81 -6.21
CA LYS A 64 3.34 -0.90 -7.00
C LYS A 64 2.23 -0.27 -6.17
N ASP A 65 1.68 -1.03 -5.24
CA ASP A 65 0.37 -0.77 -4.66
C ASP A 65 0.48 -0.07 -3.30
N LEU A 66 1.62 -0.19 -2.60
CA LEU A 66 1.80 0.38 -1.26
C LEU A 66 1.55 1.88 -1.20
N HIS A 67 2.16 2.61 -2.11
CA HIS A 67 2.03 4.06 -2.15
C HIS A 67 0.58 4.49 -2.44
N ARG A 68 -0.03 3.90 -3.47
CA ARG A 68 -1.40 4.19 -3.91
C ARG A 68 -2.42 3.88 -2.84
N TYR A 69 -2.30 2.72 -2.19
CA TYR A 69 -3.19 2.32 -1.11
C TYR A 69 -3.12 3.29 0.07
N ILE A 70 -1.93 3.77 0.44
CA ILE A 70 -1.79 4.76 1.51
C ILE A 70 -2.46 6.08 1.14
N LEU A 71 -2.35 6.54 -0.11
CA LEU A 71 -3.05 7.75 -0.55
C LEU A 71 -4.57 7.57 -0.41
N LEU A 72 -5.12 6.43 -0.83
CA LEU A 72 -6.54 6.11 -0.62
C LEU A 72 -6.92 6.08 0.86
N MET A 73 -6.07 5.55 1.76
CA MET A 73 -6.33 5.59 3.21
C MET A 73 -6.33 7.02 3.77
N LEU A 74 -5.52 7.91 3.22
CA LEU A 74 -5.48 9.31 3.64
C LEU A 74 -6.73 10.07 3.17
N ASP A 75 -7.17 9.79 1.94
CA ASP A 75 -8.26 10.51 1.28
C ASP A 75 -9.65 9.98 1.71
N LEU A 76 -9.79 8.65 1.82
CA LEU A 76 -11.06 7.95 2.13
C LEU A 76 -11.15 7.43 3.57
N GLY A 77 -10.06 7.53 4.33
CA GLY A 77 -9.98 7.07 5.71
C GLY A 77 -9.37 5.68 5.87
N LEU A 78 -8.92 5.40 7.10
CA LEU A 78 -8.08 4.23 7.40
C LEU A 78 -8.72 2.92 6.96
N ASN A 79 -10.04 2.77 7.09
CA ASN A 79 -10.75 1.52 6.83
C ASN A 79 -11.64 1.59 5.58
N PHE A 80 -11.34 2.45 4.61
CA PHE A 80 -12.18 2.65 3.43
C PHE A 80 -12.60 1.35 2.73
N HIS A 81 -11.69 0.37 2.60
CA HIS A 81 -11.95 -0.97 2.03
C HIS A 81 -13.10 -1.77 2.68
N THR A 82 -13.54 -1.40 3.90
CA THR A 82 -14.66 -2.01 4.61
C THR A 82 -15.79 -1.03 4.88
N ASP A 83 -15.46 0.25 5.12
CA ASP A 83 -16.41 1.26 5.54
C ASP A 83 -17.17 1.87 4.34
N GLU A 84 -16.51 1.94 3.19
CA GLU A 84 -17.10 2.41 1.94
C GLU A 84 -17.70 1.22 1.17
N VAL A 85 -19.02 1.22 0.99
CA VAL A 85 -19.75 0.11 0.34
C VAL A 85 -19.18 -0.21 -1.04
N TRP A 86 -18.93 0.82 -1.85
CA TRP A 86 -18.37 0.67 -3.20
C TRP A 86 -16.94 0.11 -3.17
N ALA A 87 -16.12 0.50 -2.19
CA ALA A 87 -14.76 -0.02 -2.07
C ALA A 87 -14.77 -1.48 -1.62
N ALA A 88 -15.64 -1.82 -0.66
CA ALA A 88 -15.84 -3.19 -0.20
C ALA A 88 -16.31 -4.10 -1.34
N GLU A 89 -17.19 -3.62 -2.23
CA GLU A 89 -17.62 -4.37 -3.42
C GLU A 89 -16.43 -4.68 -4.33
N VAL A 90 -15.56 -3.70 -4.62
CA VAL A 90 -14.35 -3.92 -5.44
C VAL A 90 -13.38 -4.92 -4.79
N PHE A 91 -13.21 -4.86 -3.45
CA PHE A 91 -12.35 -5.80 -2.74
C PHE A 91 -12.91 -7.23 -2.72
N ASN A 92 -14.23 -7.41 -2.72
CA ASN A 92 -14.87 -8.72 -2.75
C ASN A 92 -15.16 -9.26 -4.15
N ASP A 93 -14.90 -8.47 -5.20
CA ASP A 93 -15.07 -8.91 -6.58
C ASP A 93 -13.91 -9.83 -7.01
N ASP A 94 -14.21 -11.12 -7.19
CA ASP A 94 -13.27 -12.14 -7.65
C ASP A 94 -12.93 -12.01 -9.15
N GLU A 95 -13.73 -11.26 -9.93
CA GLU A 95 -13.44 -10.97 -11.34
C GLU A 95 -12.38 -9.88 -11.51
N VAL A 96 -12.10 -9.10 -10.45
CA VAL A 96 -11.07 -8.05 -10.44
C VAL A 96 -9.80 -8.58 -9.77
N PRO A 97 -8.69 -8.73 -10.52
CA PRO A 97 -7.41 -9.13 -9.94
C PRO A 97 -6.94 -8.15 -8.86
N GLY A 98 -6.28 -8.65 -7.82
CA GLY A 98 -5.74 -7.84 -6.71
C GLY A 98 -5.04 -6.56 -7.12
N VAL A 99 -4.11 -6.67 -8.07
CA VAL A 99 -3.33 -5.56 -8.65
C VAL A 99 -4.20 -4.51 -9.37
N SER A 100 -5.39 -4.87 -9.82
CA SER A 100 -6.32 -3.99 -10.55
C SER A 100 -7.38 -3.39 -9.65
N LYS A 101 -7.56 -3.89 -8.42
CA LYS A 101 -8.54 -3.34 -7.47
C LYS A 101 -8.26 -1.86 -7.18
N LEU A 102 -6.99 -1.47 -7.05
CA LEU A 102 -6.62 -0.07 -6.82
C LEU A 102 -6.90 0.83 -8.02
N ASP A 103 -6.75 0.32 -9.26
CA ASP A 103 -7.08 1.08 -10.47
C ASP A 103 -8.57 1.45 -10.50
N VAL A 104 -9.42 0.49 -10.14
CA VAL A 104 -10.86 0.71 -10.05
C VAL A 104 -11.19 1.71 -8.94
N LEU A 105 -10.55 1.58 -7.77
CA LEU A 105 -10.82 2.46 -6.64
C LEU A 105 -10.42 3.92 -6.89
N GLU A 106 -9.30 4.16 -7.58
CA GLU A 106 -8.86 5.50 -7.94
C GLU A 106 -9.80 6.20 -8.92
N ILE A 107 -10.48 5.45 -9.81
CA ILE A 107 -11.51 6.01 -10.69
C ILE A 107 -12.69 6.52 -9.85
N TYR A 108 -13.17 5.72 -8.91
CA TYR A 108 -14.28 6.11 -8.03
C TYR A 108 -13.93 7.26 -7.08
N ALA A 109 -12.68 7.34 -6.61
CA ALA A 109 -12.23 8.41 -5.73
C ALA A 109 -12.03 9.77 -6.45
N ALA A 110 -12.02 9.79 -7.78
CA ALA A 110 -11.82 10.99 -8.59
C ALA A 110 -13.14 11.66 -9.04
N ASP A 111 -14.28 10.99 -8.87
CA ASP A 111 -15.65 11.48 -9.15
C ASP A 111 -16.30 12.14 -7.93
#